data_AF-A0A7S1QDE8-F1
#
_entry.id   AF-A0A7S1QDE8-F1
#
_cell.length_a   1.000
_cell.length_b   1.000
_cell.length_c   1.000
_cell.angle_alpha   90.00
_cell.angle_beta   90.00
_cell.angle_gamma   90.00
#
_symmetry.space_group_name_H-M   'P 1'
#
loop_
_entity.id
_entity.type
_entity.pdbx_description
1 polymer ?
#
loop_
_entity_poly.entity_id
_entity_poly.type
_entity_poly.pdbx_seq_one_letter_code
_entity_poly.pdbx_strand_id
1 'polypeptide(L)'
;GPSRSQWTPAANDRYNPYPFFNRFRAAARWLSTEFVVMLEPDSEVRWRARVDPKDDAGGVYDSMNAALPKKLLGYLTEKGRNASGNPNFEVKWTHFGLCGGSYFRTEAVLESFDPDSLDWKALAELEPRRVWSSDVAMAMALAVHGYSYYPWEEVTQTRYGLSKEAAYRHYGREEGKPGYSTTLVGADQNLVTDTNVKHGNVFCHGCVWVPDDVCWQQSPVRCPTTEDK
;
A
#
# COMPACT_ATOMS: atom_id res chain seq x y z
N GLY A 1 -3.01 -23.90 -16.19
CA GLY A 1 -3.51 -24.14 -14.83
C GLY A 1 -3.03 -23.00 -13.95
N PRO A 2 -3.79 -22.57 -12.93
CA PRO A 2 -3.34 -21.49 -12.06
C PRO A 2 -2.03 -21.91 -11.39
N SER A 3 -0.98 -21.12 -11.57
CA SER A 3 0.31 -21.35 -10.92
C SER A 3 0.06 -21.36 -9.42
N ARG A 4 0.45 -22.45 -8.72
CA ARG A 4 0.48 -22.45 -7.26
C ARG A 4 1.38 -21.28 -6.83
N SER A 5 0.78 -20.26 -6.22
CA SER A 5 1.54 -19.22 -5.54
C SER A 5 2.32 -19.90 -4.43
N GLN A 6 3.65 -19.78 -4.49
CA GLN A 6 4.50 -20.20 -3.40
C GLN A 6 4.35 -19.14 -2.30
N TRP A 7 4.17 -19.58 -1.06
CA TRP A 7 4.25 -18.68 0.09
C TRP A 7 5.57 -17.92 0.02
N THR A 8 5.50 -16.60 0.16
CA THR A 8 6.67 -15.71 0.24
C THR A 8 6.81 -15.21 1.67
N PRO A 9 8.03 -15.14 2.22
CA PRO A 9 8.23 -14.63 3.57
C PRO A 9 7.73 -13.19 3.73
N ALA A 10 7.43 -12.83 4.97
CA ALA A 10 7.14 -11.45 5.32
C ALA A 10 8.36 -10.57 4.99
N ALA A 11 8.13 -9.48 4.27
CA ALA A 11 9.16 -8.46 4.07
C ALA A 11 8.80 -7.19 4.86
N ASN A 12 9.80 -6.35 5.07
CA ASN A 12 9.63 -5.07 5.75
C ASN A 12 9.58 -3.95 4.72
N ASP A 13 8.37 -3.66 4.23
CA ASP A 13 8.15 -2.78 3.07
C ASP A 13 7.60 -1.41 3.48
N ARG A 14 7.68 -1.05 4.77
CA ARG A 14 7.16 0.22 5.31
C ARG A 14 7.64 1.44 4.49
N TYR A 15 8.83 1.35 3.92
CA TYR A 15 9.43 2.40 3.10
C TYR A 15 9.91 1.90 1.72
N ASN A 16 9.31 0.81 1.21
CA ASN A 16 9.62 0.28 -0.12
C ASN A 16 8.32 -0.22 -0.80
N PRO A 17 7.67 0.60 -1.64
CA PRO A 17 6.39 0.23 -2.22
C PRO A 17 6.49 -0.89 -3.28
N TYR A 18 7.67 -1.10 -3.87
CA TYR A 18 7.88 -2.06 -4.97
C TYR A 18 7.55 -3.53 -4.57
N PRO A 19 8.20 -4.14 -3.58
CA PRO A 19 7.88 -5.49 -3.12
C PRO A 19 6.47 -5.60 -2.54
N PHE A 20 5.99 -4.55 -1.86
CA PHE A 20 4.62 -4.50 -1.33
C PHE A 20 3.58 -4.62 -2.46
N PHE A 21 3.70 -3.80 -3.52
CA PHE A 21 2.85 -3.84 -4.71
C PHE A 21 2.83 -5.21 -5.38
N ASN A 22 4.00 -5.80 -5.59
CA ASN A 22 4.11 -7.13 -6.21
C ASN A 22 3.40 -8.21 -5.39
N ARG A 23 3.57 -8.21 -4.05
CA ARG A 23 2.89 -9.18 -3.19
C ARG A 23 1.39 -8.94 -3.14
N PHE A 24 0.94 -7.69 -3.09
CA PHE A 24 -0.48 -7.39 -3.08
C PHE A 24 -1.13 -7.81 -4.42
N ARG A 25 -0.51 -7.54 -5.56
CA ARG A 25 -0.96 -8.05 -6.86
C ARG A 25 -1.01 -9.57 -6.90
N ALA A 26 0.02 -10.24 -6.42
CA ALA A 26 0.04 -11.70 -6.36
C ALA A 26 -1.10 -12.26 -5.49
N ALA A 27 -1.35 -11.66 -4.33
CA ALA A 27 -2.46 -12.01 -3.45
C ALA A 27 -3.82 -11.77 -4.14
N ALA A 28 -3.99 -10.62 -4.81
CA ALA A 28 -5.22 -10.29 -5.52
C ALA A 28 -5.51 -11.26 -6.69
N ARG A 29 -4.49 -11.61 -7.48
CA ARG A 29 -4.61 -12.65 -8.52
C ARG A 29 -5.00 -14.00 -7.94
N TRP A 30 -4.42 -14.36 -6.80
CA TRP A 30 -4.65 -15.66 -6.17
C TRP A 30 -6.05 -15.78 -5.58
N LEU A 31 -6.51 -14.74 -4.88
CA LEU A 31 -7.85 -14.71 -4.29
C LEU A 31 -8.94 -14.77 -5.37
N SER A 32 -8.70 -14.17 -6.54
CA SER A 32 -9.61 -14.19 -7.69
C SER A 32 -11.04 -13.74 -7.33
N THR A 33 -11.13 -12.76 -6.43
CA THR A 33 -12.37 -12.13 -5.97
C THR A 33 -12.60 -10.80 -6.68
N GLU A 34 -13.82 -10.26 -6.65
CA GLU A 34 -14.11 -8.93 -7.19
C GLU A 34 -13.41 -7.82 -6.41
N PHE A 35 -13.29 -8.01 -5.09
CA PHE A 35 -12.61 -7.09 -4.19
C PHE A 35 -11.65 -7.82 -3.25
N VAL A 36 -10.67 -7.08 -2.74
CA VAL A 36 -9.68 -7.54 -1.76
C VAL A 36 -9.54 -6.54 -0.61
N VAL A 37 -9.56 -7.04 0.62
CA VAL A 37 -9.28 -6.25 1.82
C VAL A 37 -7.82 -6.44 2.19
N MET A 38 -7.08 -5.35 2.33
CA MET A 38 -5.71 -5.36 2.83
C MET A 38 -5.73 -5.34 4.36
N LEU A 39 -5.09 -6.31 5.00
CA LEU A 39 -4.93 -6.32 6.46
C LEU A 39 -3.47 -6.12 6.84
N GLU A 40 -3.23 -5.24 7.81
CA GLU A 40 -1.93 -5.03 8.44
C GLU A 40 -1.93 -5.59 9.87
N PRO A 41 -0.76 -5.87 10.47
CA PRO A 41 -0.69 -6.38 11.84
C PRO A 41 -1.29 -5.44 12.91
N ASP A 42 -1.45 -4.15 12.59
CA ASP A 42 -2.13 -3.13 13.41
C ASP A 42 -3.56 -2.87 12.93
N SER A 43 -4.22 -3.89 12.39
CA SER A 43 -5.65 -3.87 12.07
C SER A 43 -6.43 -4.85 12.93
N GLU A 44 -7.64 -4.46 13.33
CA GLU A 44 -8.63 -5.31 13.97
C GLU A 44 -9.80 -5.52 13.02
N VAL A 45 -10.14 -6.79 12.78
CA VAL A 45 -11.41 -7.16 12.14
C VAL A 45 -12.47 -7.27 13.23
N ARG A 46 -13.42 -6.34 13.22
CA ARG A 46 -14.47 -6.22 14.23
C ARG A 46 -15.75 -6.88 13.78
N TRP A 47 -16.13 -6.62 12.53
CA TRP A 47 -17.38 -7.10 11.94
C TRP A 47 -17.19 -7.52 10.49
N ARG A 48 -18.24 -8.11 9.92
CA ARG A 48 -18.34 -8.25 8.46
C ARG A 48 -18.66 -6.89 7.85
N ALA A 49 -17.92 -6.48 6.82
CA ALA A 49 -18.23 -5.30 6.03
C ALA A 49 -19.65 -5.39 5.46
N ARG A 50 -20.43 -4.31 5.58
CA ARG A 50 -21.84 -4.27 5.14
C ARG A 50 -22.00 -3.61 3.78
N VAL A 51 -21.07 -2.75 3.40
CA VAL A 51 -21.11 -1.97 2.16
C VAL A 51 -19.75 -1.96 1.49
N ASP A 52 -19.72 -2.08 0.17
CA ASP A 52 -18.51 -1.88 -0.62
C ASP A 52 -18.19 -0.36 -0.74
N PRO A 53 -16.93 0.03 -1.01
CA PRO A 53 -16.61 1.42 -1.30
C PRO A 53 -17.33 1.89 -2.57
N LYS A 54 -17.72 3.17 -2.60
CA LYS A 54 -18.34 3.79 -3.79
C LYS A 54 -17.33 4.09 -4.90
N ASP A 55 -16.05 4.13 -4.54
CA ASP A 55 -14.90 4.34 -5.42
C ASP A 55 -14.11 3.03 -5.56
N ASP A 56 -13.06 3.02 -6.37
CA ASP A 56 -12.28 1.79 -6.65
C ASP A 56 -11.47 1.30 -5.45
N ALA A 57 -11.20 2.20 -4.49
CA ALA A 57 -10.63 1.84 -3.20
C ALA A 57 -11.23 2.67 -2.05
N GLY A 58 -11.31 2.05 -0.88
CA GLY A 58 -11.83 2.59 0.36
C GLY A 58 -10.81 2.53 1.49
N GLY A 59 -10.54 3.66 2.14
CA GLY A 59 -9.55 3.76 3.24
C GLY A 59 -10.05 4.54 4.46
N VAL A 60 -9.15 4.86 5.40
CA VAL A 60 -9.48 5.70 6.56
C VAL A 60 -9.65 7.18 6.18
N TYR A 61 -10.46 7.90 6.95
CA TYR A 61 -10.65 9.35 6.81
C TYR A 61 -9.44 10.15 7.37
N ASP A 62 -8.31 10.17 6.65
CA ASP A 62 -7.03 10.71 7.12
C ASP A 62 -6.87 12.25 7.03
N SER A 63 -7.95 12.99 7.24
CA SER A 63 -8.00 14.45 7.09
C SER A 63 -7.01 15.26 7.95
N MET A 64 -6.46 14.68 9.03
CA MET A 64 -5.45 15.37 9.86
C MET A 64 -4.02 15.22 9.34
N ASN A 65 -3.77 14.34 8.37
CA ASN A 65 -2.50 14.29 7.67
C ASN A 65 -2.43 15.42 6.63
N ALA A 66 -1.23 15.90 6.34
CA ALA A 66 -1.06 16.89 5.27
C ALA A 66 -1.52 16.29 3.94
N ALA A 67 -2.35 17.05 3.20
CA ALA A 67 -2.74 16.68 1.85
C ALA A 67 -1.52 16.49 0.93
N LEU A 68 -1.75 15.84 -0.20
CA LEU A 68 -0.78 15.74 -1.28
C LEU A 68 -0.50 17.15 -1.85
N PRO A 69 0.77 17.45 -2.24
CA PRO A 69 1.11 18.77 -2.77
C PRO A 69 0.32 19.08 -4.06
N LYS A 70 -0.08 20.34 -4.27
CA LYS A 70 -0.85 20.76 -5.45
C LYS A 70 -0.21 20.35 -6.79
N LYS A 71 1.12 20.43 -6.90
CA LYS A 71 1.85 20.02 -8.11
C LYS A 71 1.71 18.51 -8.36
N LEU A 72 1.80 17.70 -7.31
CA LEU A 72 1.56 16.27 -7.41
C LEU A 72 0.11 15.98 -7.81
N LEU A 73 -0.87 16.62 -7.18
CA LEU A 73 -2.29 16.42 -7.54
C LEU A 73 -2.58 16.76 -9.01
N GLY A 74 -1.98 17.83 -9.53
CA GLY A 74 -2.07 18.17 -10.96
C GLY A 74 -1.48 17.08 -11.86
N TYR A 75 -0.28 16.60 -11.52
CA TYR A 75 0.37 15.49 -12.23
C TYR A 75 -0.47 14.21 -12.21
N LEU A 76 -0.96 13.79 -11.03
CA LEU A 76 -1.80 12.60 -10.87
C LEU A 76 -3.10 12.71 -11.67
N THR A 77 -3.74 13.88 -11.63
CA THR A 77 -4.97 14.15 -12.38
C THR A 77 -4.73 14.07 -13.89
N GLU A 78 -3.65 14.66 -14.40
CA GLU A 78 -3.29 14.58 -15.81
C GLU A 78 -3.04 13.13 -16.26
N LYS A 79 -2.24 12.38 -15.49
CA LYS A 79 -1.97 10.96 -15.79
C LYS A 79 -3.24 10.12 -15.75
N GLY A 80 -4.08 10.29 -14.73
CA GLY A 80 -5.33 9.56 -14.61
C GLY A 80 -6.34 9.87 -15.72
N ARG A 81 -6.43 11.12 -16.19
CA ARG A 81 -7.23 11.47 -17.37
C ARG A 81 -6.75 10.76 -18.63
N ASN A 82 -5.44 10.71 -18.83
CA ASN A 82 -4.84 10.04 -19.98
C ASN A 82 -5.05 8.53 -19.91
N ALA A 83 -4.88 7.91 -18.74
CA ALA A 83 -5.03 6.47 -18.55
C ALA A 83 -6.48 6.00 -18.70
N SER A 84 -7.44 6.73 -18.10
CA SER A 84 -8.86 6.37 -18.13
C SER A 84 -9.59 6.81 -19.41
N GLY A 85 -9.02 7.72 -20.19
CA GLY A 85 -9.70 8.41 -21.29
C GLY A 85 -10.82 9.36 -20.84
N ASN A 86 -10.99 9.57 -19.52
CA ASN A 86 -11.99 10.47 -18.96
C ASN A 86 -11.40 11.88 -18.78
N PRO A 87 -11.76 12.88 -19.60
CA PRO A 87 -11.21 14.24 -19.46
C PRO A 87 -11.62 14.93 -18.16
N ASN A 88 -12.65 14.42 -17.48
CA ASN A 88 -13.15 14.95 -16.22
C ASN A 88 -12.63 14.19 -15.00
N PHE A 89 -11.70 13.24 -15.17
CA PHE A 89 -11.07 12.58 -14.03
C PHE A 89 -10.39 13.62 -13.12
N GLU A 90 -10.53 13.42 -11.81
CA GLU A 90 -9.91 14.23 -10.77
C GLU A 90 -9.63 13.38 -9.53
N VAL A 91 -8.54 13.71 -8.83
CA VAL A 91 -8.25 13.11 -7.52
C VAL A 91 -9.18 13.73 -6.47
N LYS A 92 -10.30 13.06 -6.21
CA LYS A 92 -11.36 13.55 -5.29
C LYS A 92 -10.86 13.68 -3.85
N TRP A 93 -10.15 12.67 -3.35
CA TRP A 93 -9.57 12.68 -2.01
C TRP A 93 -8.11 13.10 -2.07
N THR A 94 -7.81 14.32 -1.62
CA THR A 94 -6.45 14.87 -1.72
C THR A 94 -5.47 14.34 -0.67
N HIS A 95 -5.91 13.41 0.18
CA HIS A 95 -5.05 12.73 1.15
C HIS A 95 -4.80 11.29 0.67
N PHE A 96 -4.38 10.35 1.52
CA PHE A 96 -3.96 9.02 1.05
C PHE A 96 -4.68 7.89 1.78
N GLY A 97 -4.76 7.86 3.11
CA GLY A 97 -5.69 7.01 3.89
C GLY A 97 -5.75 5.50 3.62
N LEU A 98 -4.93 4.94 2.73
CA LEU A 98 -4.96 3.53 2.33
C LEU A 98 -4.03 2.71 3.22
N CYS A 99 -4.45 2.44 4.44
CA CYS A 99 -3.72 1.60 5.41
C CYS A 99 -4.47 0.29 5.70
N GLY A 100 -4.02 -0.50 6.66
CA GLY A 100 -4.69 -1.75 7.04
C GLY A 100 -6.19 -1.58 7.32
N GLY A 101 -7.00 -2.50 6.80
CA GLY A 101 -8.46 -2.41 6.73
C GLY A 101 -8.99 -1.83 5.41
N SER A 102 -8.13 -1.27 4.55
CA SER A 102 -8.55 -0.72 3.26
C SER A 102 -9.06 -1.80 2.30
N TYR A 103 -10.02 -1.43 1.46
CA TYR A 103 -10.76 -2.34 0.59
C TYR A 103 -10.69 -1.87 -0.86
N PHE A 104 -10.32 -2.76 -1.77
CA PHE A 104 -9.95 -2.40 -3.13
C PHE A 104 -10.69 -3.28 -4.14
N ARG A 105 -11.12 -2.69 -5.25
CA ARG A 105 -11.50 -3.45 -6.45
C ARG A 105 -10.27 -4.21 -6.93
N THR A 106 -10.41 -5.50 -7.16
CA THR A 106 -9.29 -6.36 -7.57
C THR A 106 -8.66 -5.89 -8.87
N GLU A 107 -9.47 -5.48 -9.84
CA GLU A 107 -8.99 -4.91 -11.12
C GLU A 107 -8.08 -3.70 -10.90
N ALA A 108 -8.48 -2.76 -10.04
CA ALA A 108 -7.67 -1.59 -9.72
C ALA A 108 -6.33 -1.99 -9.10
N VAL A 109 -6.29 -3.00 -8.23
CA VAL A 109 -5.02 -3.54 -7.68
C VAL A 109 -4.15 -4.15 -8.78
N LEU A 110 -4.75 -4.99 -9.64
CA LEU A 110 -4.01 -5.72 -10.67
C LEU A 110 -3.35 -4.81 -11.71
N GLU A 111 -4.03 -3.73 -12.06
CA GLU A 111 -3.54 -2.75 -13.03
C GLU A 111 -2.63 -1.70 -12.39
N SER A 112 -3.08 -1.08 -11.29
CA SER A 112 -2.40 0.12 -10.78
C SER A 112 -1.16 -0.19 -9.94
N PHE A 113 -1.11 -1.35 -9.27
CA PHE A 113 0.03 -1.68 -8.39
C PHE A 113 1.14 -2.39 -9.17
N ASP A 114 1.23 -2.20 -10.49
CA ASP A 114 2.40 -2.59 -11.23
C ASP A 114 3.52 -1.59 -10.95
N PRO A 115 4.56 -1.94 -10.18
CA PRO A 115 5.56 -0.94 -9.85
C PRO A 115 6.34 -0.49 -11.09
N ASP A 116 6.40 -1.30 -12.16
CA ASP A 116 7.13 -0.93 -13.38
C ASP A 116 6.32 0.02 -14.28
N SER A 117 5.01 0.20 -14.04
CA SER A 117 4.18 1.15 -14.80
C SER A 117 4.24 2.59 -14.28
N LEU A 118 4.90 2.82 -13.14
CA LEU A 118 4.96 4.13 -12.49
C LEU A 118 6.25 4.89 -12.83
N ASP A 119 6.10 6.19 -13.15
CA ASP A 119 7.22 7.13 -13.23
C ASP A 119 7.62 7.58 -11.82
N TRP A 120 8.32 6.68 -11.14
CA TRP A 120 8.76 6.94 -9.78
C TRP A 120 9.72 8.10 -9.63
N LYS A 121 10.49 8.42 -10.69
CA LYS A 121 11.39 9.58 -10.66
C LYS A 121 10.56 10.85 -10.54
N ALA A 122 9.56 11.02 -11.41
CA ALA A 122 8.64 12.15 -11.33
C ALA A 122 7.89 12.18 -9.98
N LEU A 123 7.41 11.03 -9.49
CA LEU A 123 6.72 10.96 -8.19
C LEU A 123 7.65 11.37 -7.02
N ALA A 124 8.91 10.93 -7.03
CA ALA A 124 9.89 11.29 -6.01
C ALA A 124 10.35 12.75 -6.09
N GLU A 125 10.42 13.34 -7.28
CA GLU A 125 10.67 14.78 -7.43
C GLU A 125 9.50 15.62 -6.88
N LEU A 126 8.27 15.15 -7.04
CA LEU A 126 7.05 15.84 -6.60
C LEU A 126 6.71 15.62 -5.11
N GLU A 127 7.07 14.46 -4.55
CA GLU A 127 6.84 14.09 -3.15
C GLU A 127 8.02 13.27 -2.57
N PRO A 128 9.17 13.90 -2.33
CA PRO A 128 10.42 13.20 -2.03
C PRO A 128 10.45 12.47 -0.69
N ARG A 129 9.53 12.81 0.22
CA ARG A 129 9.52 12.26 1.58
C ARG A 129 8.56 11.08 1.71
N ARG A 130 7.35 11.21 1.15
CA ARG A 130 6.26 10.29 1.45
C ARG A 130 6.00 9.26 0.34
N VAL A 131 6.52 9.45 -0.87
CA VAL A 131 6.33 8.53 -2.01
C VAL A 131 6.74 7.09 -1.69
N TRP A 132 7.67 6.89 -0.75
CA TRP A 132 8.16 5.57 -0.36
C TRP A 132 7.28 4.85 0.67
N SER A 133 6.30 5.53 1.26
CA SER A 133 5.32 4.92 2.15
C SER A 133 4.27 4.16 1.32
N SER A 134 3.99 2.91 1.64
CA SER A 134 2.97 2.10 0.96
C SER A 134 1.61 2.81 0.86
N ASP A 135 1.14 3.40 1.96
CA ASP A 135 -0.16 4.08 2.04
C ASP A 135 -0.28 5.22 1.02
N VAL A 136 0.82 5.94 0.82
CA VAL A 136 0.90 7.11 -0.07
C VAL A 136 1.14 6.65 -1.51
N ALA A 137 2.01 5.66 -1.70
CA ALA A 137 2.30 5.08 -3.00
C ALA A 137 1.04 4.46 -3.62
N MET A 138 0.22 3.72 -2.85
CA MET A 138 -1.03 3.13 -3.35
C MET A 138 -1.99 4.20 -3.89
N ALA A 139 -2.15 5.31 -3.16
CA ALA A 139 -3.00 6.43 -3.59
C ALA A 139 -2.48 7.05 -4.91
N MET A 140 -1.17 7.25 -5.02
CA MET A 140 -0.55 7.74 -6.26
C MET A 140 -0.73 6.75 -7.42
N ALA A 141 -0.54 5.46 -7.16
CA ALA A 141 -0.63 4.40 -8.15
C ALA A 141 -2.04 4.30 -8.75
N LEU A 142 -3.07 4.29 -7.90
CA LEU A 142 -4.48 4.32 -8.33
C LEU A 142 -4.74 5.54 -9.20
N ALA A 143 -4.36 6.73 -8.72
CA ALA A 143 -4.62 7.98 -9.42
C ALA A 143 -3.92 8.08 -10.78
N VAL A 144 -2.67 7.61 -10.91
CA VAL A 144 -1.93 7.57 -12.20
C VAL A 144 -2.68 6.74 -13.24
N HIS A 145 -3.34 5.67 -12.81
CA HIS A 145 -4.09 4.77 -13.69
C HIS A 145 -5.57 5.17 -13.85
N GLY A 146 -5.99 6.29 -13.26
CA GLY A 146 -7.35 6.80 -13.41
C GLY A 146 -8.39 6.13 -12.50
N TYR A 147 -7.93 5.36 -11.50
CA TYR A 147 -8.79 4.80 -10.45
C TYR A 147 -8.98 5.81 -9.32
N SER A 148 -10.19 5.86 -8.75
CA SER A 148 -10.48 6.73 -7.62
C SER A 148 -10.36 6.01 -6.28
N TYR A 149 -10.02 6.76 -5.26
CA TYR A 149 -10.04 6.29 -3.88
C TYR A 149 -10.67 7.35 -2.99
N TYR A 150 -11.33 6.89 -1.93
CA TYR A 150 -12.02 7.77 -1.00
C TYR A 150 -12.11 7.14 0.39
N PRO A 151 -12.32 7.93 1.45
CA PRO A 151 -12.65 7.39 2.76
C PRO A 151 -13.85 6.45 2.73
N TRP A 152 -13.75 5.32 3.43
CA TRP A 152 -14.75 4.27 3.49
C TRP A 152 -15.25 4.10 4.94
N GLU A 153 -16.56 4.10 5.10
CA GLU A 153 -17.22 4.15 6.42
C GLU A 153 -17.02 2.90 7.29
N GLU A 154 -16.56 1.80 6.68
CA GLU A 154 -16.28 0.55 7.38
C GLU A 154 -14.85 0.46 7.93
N VAL A 155 -14.01 1.50 7.75
CA VAL A 155 -12.67 1.58 8.36
C VAL A 155 -12.58 2.79 9.27
N THR A 156 -12.09 2.57 10.48
CA THR A 156 -11.96 3.63 11.48
C THR A 156 -10.61 3.63 12.16
N GLN A 157 -10.25 4.78 12.74
CA GLN A 157 -9.03 4.98 13.53
C GLN A 157 -9.31 6.05 14.58
N THR A 158 -8.75 5.93 15.79
CA THR A 158 -9.10 6.85 16.90
C THR A 158 -8.81 8.29 16.56
N ARG A 159 -7.69 8.54 15.87
CA ARG A 159 -7.26 9.89 15.47
C ARG A 159 -8.32 10.64 14.66
N TYR A 160 -9.18 9.92 13.92
CA TYR A 160 -10.18 10.52 13.02
C TYR A 160 -11.62 10.36 13.51
N GLY A 161 -11.80 9.85 14.73
CA GLY A 161 -13.10 9.50 15.31
C GLY A 161 -13.43 8.02 15.12
N LEU A 162 -13.72 7.34 16.22
CA LEU A 162 -14.09 5.93 16.21
C LEU A 162 -15.55 5.74 15.79
N SER A 163 -15.77 5.00 14.71
CA SER A 163 -17.05 4.40 14.41
C SER A 163 -17.18 3.07 15.14
N LYS A 164 -18.18 2.93 16.02
CA LYS A 164 -18.45 1.65 16.68
C LYS A 164 -18.91 0.57 15.72
N GLU A 165 -19.46 0.98 14.57
CA GLU A 165 -20.04 0.09 13.57
C GLU A 165 -19.06 -0.31 12.46
N ALA A 166 -17.93 0.38 12.33
CA ALA A 166 -16.93 0.07 11.31
C ALA A 166 -16.42 -1.37 11.46
N ALA A 167 -16.46 -2.12 10.35
CA ALA A 167 -15.98 -3.49 10.26
C ALA A 167 -14.48 -3.63 10.57
N TYR A 168 -13.68 -2.60 10.29
CA TYR A 168 -12.24 -2.60 10.49
C TYR A 168 -11.82 -1.42 11.35
N ARG A 169 -10.85 -1.66 12.23
CA ARG A 169 -10.14 -0.61 12.95
C ARG A 169 -8.66 -0.69 12.64
N HIS A 170 -8.09 0.42 12.18
CA HIS A 170 -6.65 0.60 12.06
C HIS A 170 -6.12 1.27 13.33
N TYR A 171 -5.02 0.77 13.87
CA TYR A 171 -4.36 1.36 15.04
C TYR A 171 -3.23 2.30 14.63
N GLY A 172 -3.44 3.60 14.88
CA GLY A 172 -2.40 4.60 14.65
C GLY A 172 -1.29 4.58 15.69
N ARG A 173 -0.22 5.35 15.43
CA ARG A 173 0.90 5.57 16.36
C ARG A 173 0.46 5.96 17.78
N GLU A 174 -0.58 6.80 17.90
CA GLU A 174 -1.13 7.31 19.15
C GLU A 174 -1.80 6.23 20.02
N GLU A 175 -2.27 5.14 19.39
CA GLU A 175 -3.07 4.10 20.04
C GLU A 175 -2.21 2.92 20.54
N GLY A 176 -0.91 2.97 20.26
CA GLY A 176 -0.07 1.77 20.27
C GLY A 176 -0.42 0.85 19.11
N LYS A 177 0.31 -0.26 18.99
CA LYS A 177 0.05 -1.29 17.98
C LYS A 177 -0.27 -2.60 18.69
N PRO A 178 -1.55 -2.85 19.02
CA PRO A 178 -1.95 -4.09 19.68
C PRO A 178 -1.50 -5.29 18.84
N GLY A 179 -0.89 -6.29 19.47
CA GLY A 179 -0.40 -7.48 18.77
C GLY A 179 1.07 -7.44 18.35
N TYR A 180 1.71 -6.27 18.25
CA TYR A 180 3.13 -6.19 17.84
C TYR A 180 4.09 -6.78 18.90
N SER A 181 3.67 -6.86 20.16
CA SER A 181 4.41 -7.51 21.24
C SER A 181 3.96 -8.95 21.50
N THR A 182 2.95 -9.44 20.77
CA THR A 182 2.44 -10.80 20.95
C THR A 182 3.46 -11.79 20.43
N THR A 183 3.90 -12.71 21.30
CA THR A 183 4.72 -13.83 20.88
C THR A 183 3.85 -14.82 20.13
N LEU A 184 4.18 -15.08 18.87
CA LEU A 184 3.50 -16.11 18.07
C LEU A 184 3.90 -17.49 18.60
N VAL A 185 2.94 -18.41 18.60
CA VAL A 185 3.11 -19.77 19.14
C VAL A 185 2.61 -20.82 18.15
N GLY A 186 3.18 -22.02 18.23
CA GLY A 186 2.70 -23.16 17.45
C GLY A 186 2.77 -22.93 15.93
N ALA A 187 1.67 -23.21 15.23
CA ALA A 187 1.60 -23.07 13.77
C ALA A 187 1.74 -21.61 13.29
N ASP A 188 1.32 -20.64 14.11
CA ASP A 188 1.39 -19.21 13.75
C ASP A 188 2.82 -18.71 13.65
N GLN A 189 3.74 -19.31 14.41
CA GLN A 189 5.16 -18.99 14.30
C GLN A 189 5.68 -19.28 12.89
N ASN A 190 5.24 -20.39 12.29
CA ASN A 190 5.60 -20.79 10.92
C ASN A 190 5.04 -19.84 9.84
N LEU A 191 4.07 -18.98 10.17
CA LEU A 191 3.52 -17.99 9.24
C LEU A 191 4.43 -16.78 9.05
N VAL A 192 5.35 -16.53 9.99
CA VAL A 192 6.25 -15.36 9.95
C VAL A 192 7.73 -15.71 10.05
N THR A 193 8.09 -16.90 10.55
CA THR A 193 9.48 -17.31 10.64
C THR A 193 9.93 -17.90 9.31
N ASP A 194 10.54 -17.06 8.47
CA ASP A 194 11.54 -17.54 7.54
C ASP A 194 12.91 -17.36 8.20
N THR A 195 13.44 -18.44 8.75
CA THR A 195 14.66 -18.43 9.58
C THR A 195 15.93 -18.10 8.80
N ASN A 196 15.84 -17.92 7.46
CA ASN A 196 16.98 -17.73 6.57
C ASN A 196 17.03 -16.37 5.86
N VAL A 197 16.05 -15.47 6.08
CA VAL A 197 16.07 -14.16 5.42
C VAL A 197 16.90 -13.19 6.26
N LYS A 198 18.11 -12.85 5.77
CA LYS A 198 18.89 -11.74 6.33
C LYS A 198 18.14 -10.44 6.06
N HIS A 199 17.44 -9.90 7.06
CA HIS A 199 16.87 -8.57 6.98
C HIS A 199 18.01 -7.54 6.99
N GLY A 200 18.22 -6.85 5.88
CA GLY A 200 19.18 -5.75 5.84
C GLY A 200 18.60 -4.42 6.32
N ASN A 201 19.38 -3.35 6.19
CA ASN A 201 19.07 -2.05 6.78
C ASN A 201 17.75 -1.46 6.24
N VAL A 202 16.78 -1.31 7.14
CA VAL A 202 15.40 -0.84 6.91
C VAL A 202 15.27 0.62 6.45
N PHE A 203 16.36 1.38 6.50
CA PHE A 203 16.43 2.76 6.00
C PHE A 203 16.97 2.86 4.57
N CYS A 204 17.31 1.74 3.94
CA CYS A 204 17.74 1.74 2.54
C CYS A 204 16.53 1.77 1.60
N HIS A 205 16.12 2.98 1.21
CA HIS A 205 15.14 3.20 0.13
C HIS A 205 15.70 2.84 -1.26
N GLY A 206 16.93 2.34 -1.36
CA GLY A 206 17.61 2.08 -2.64
C GLY A 206 17.32 0.72 -3.26
N CYS A 207 16.90 -0.28 -2.47
CA CYS A 207 16.52 -1.59 -3.03
C CYS A 207 15.13 -1.57 -3.70
N VAL A 208 14.50 -0.39 -3.85
CA VAL A 208 13.21 -0.24 -4.53
C VAL A 208 13.32 -0.59 -6.02
N TRP A 209 14.52 -0.51 -6.61
CA TRP A 209 14.71 -0.62 -8.07
C TRP A 209 15.24 -1.96 -8.58
N VAL A 210 15.61 -2.88 -7.69
CA VAL A 210 16.19 -4.16 -8.06
C VAL A 210 15.64 -5.25 -7.12
N PRO A 211 15.49 -6.50 -7.60
CA PRO A 211 15.13 -7.63 -6.74
C PRO A 211 16.00 -7.72 -5.48
N ASP A 212 15.41 -8.13 -4.36
CA ASP A 212 16.10 -8.18 -3.07
C ASP A 212 17.41 -8.97 -3.14
N ASP A 213 17.42 -10.11 -3.83
CA ASP A 213 18.61 -10.94 -4.01
C ASP A 213 19.74 -10.24 -4.78
N VAL A 214 19.41 -9.31 -5.67
CA VAL A 214 20.39 -8.46 -6.38
C VAL A 214 20.90 -7.33 -5.48
N CYS A 215 20.01 -6.68 -4.72
CA CYS A 215 20.42 -5.59 -3.82
C CYS A 215 21.38 -6.08 -2.72
N TRP A 216 21.05 -7.24 -2.11
CA TRP A 216 21.81 -7.78 -0.98
C TRP A 216 23.13 -8.46 -1.35
N GLN A 217 23.41 -8.64 -2.64
CA GLN A 217 24.71 -9.14 -3.13
C GLN A 217 25.80 -8.06 -3.20
N GLN A 218 25.46 -6.76 -3.08
CA GLN A 218 26.44 -5.67 -3.11
C GLN A 218 27.15 -5.50 -1.75
N SER A 219 28.49 -5.33 -1.75
CA SER A 219 29.28 -5.12 -0.54
C SER A 219 30.23 -3.91 -0.65
N PRO A 220 30.06 -2.85 0.18
CA PRO A 220 28.96 -2.67 1.13
C PRO A 220 27.62 -2.58 0.38
N VAL A 221 26.52 -2.90 1.06
CA VAL A 221 25.17 -2.67 0.51
C VAL A 221 25.08 -1.19 0.16
N ARG A 222 25.14 -0.89 -1.14
CA ARG A 222 25.05 0.46 -1.65
C ARG A 222 23.59 0.63 -2.03
N CYS A 223 22.91 1.60 -1.43
CA CYS A 223 21.56 1.94 -1.87
C CYS A 223 21.69 2.59 -3.27
N PRO A 224 21.14 1.99 -4.34
CA PRO A 224 21.01 2.67 -5.63
C PRO A 224 20.35 4.03 -5.42
N THR A 225 20.97 5.05 -5.99
CA THR A 225 20.44 6.40 -6.05
C THR A 225 19.59 6.56 -7.31
N THR A 226 18.81 7.64 -7.39
CA THR A 226 18.09 8.00 -8.62
C THR A 226 19.00 8.27 -9.81
N GLU A 227 20.32 8.39 -9.59
CA GLU A 227 21.35 8.60 -10.61
C GLU A 227 21.86 7.28 -11.23
N ASP A 228 21.54 6.13 -10.63
CA ASP A 228 21.97 4.81 -11.11
C ASP A 228 21.00 4.20 -12.17
N LYS A 229 20.08 5.01 -12.72
CA LYS A 229 19.17 4.67 -13.82
C LYS A 229 19.50 5.43 -15.09
#